data_AF-A0A418YXW3-F1
#
_entry.id   AF-A0A418YXW3-F1
#
_cell.length_a   1.000
_cell.length_b   1.000
_cell.length_c   1.000
_cell.angle_alpha   90.00
_cell.angle_beta   90.00
_cell.angle_gamma   90.00
#
_symmetry.space_group_name_H-M   'P 1'
#
loop_
_entity.id
_entity.type
_entity.pdbx_description
1 polymer ?
#
loop_
_entity_poly.entity_id
_entity_poly.type
_entity_poly.pdbx_seq_one_letter_code
_entity_poly.pdbx_strand_id
1 'polypeptide(L)'
;MTTITTQRNRVITEEPEADDVFVRVSLTVPGDEPGRLTVRHLPYQPISDYDAAVAWAVSMADKMAYPIHVVPLCYSDIRNTGRFKPICDAVASMTDQERGQMRQVVVTTCCEVMRDSDDPGIRADMFEVLRQLKVTYES
;
A
#
# COMPACT_ATOMS: atom_id res chain seq x y z
N MET A 1 -4.15 -12.61 -15.01
CA MET A 1 -4.87 -11.49 -15.65
C MET A 1 -6.24 -11.94 -16.15
N THR A 2 -7.29 -11.43 -15.51
CA THR A 2 -8.72 -11.64 -15.76
C THR A 2 -9.31 -10.37 -16.39
N THR A 3 -10.14 -10.50 -17.43
CA THR A 3 -10.85 -9.37 -18.04
C THR A 3 -12.36 -9.56 -17.89
N ILE A 4 -13.02 -8.59 -17.27
CA ILE A 4 -14.47 -8.56 -17.09
C ILE A 4 -15.03 -7.54 -18.09
N THR A 5 -15.70 -8.01 -19.13
CA THR A 5 -16.31 -7.15 -20.15
C THR A 5 -17.66 -6.63 -19.68
N THR A 6 -17.88 -5.32 -19.82
CA THR A 6 -19.17 -4.64 -19.57
C THR A 6 -19.82 -4.27 -20.91
N GLN A 7 -20.90 -3.48 -20.91
CA GLN A 7 -21.64 -3.20 -22.15
C GLN A 7 -20.84 -2.37 -23.16
N ARG A 8 -19.96 -1.49 -22.68
CA ARG A 8 -19.20 -0.50 -23.48
C ARG A 8 -17.72 -0.48 -23.16
N ASN A 9 -17.28 -1.17 -22.10
CA ASN A 9 -15.90 -1.13 -21.64
C ASN A 9 -15.52 -2.46 -20.96
N ARG A 10 -14.43 -2.46 -20.18
CA ARG A 10 -13.95 -3.62 -19.42
C ARG A 10 -13.19 -3.22 -18.17
N VAL A 11 -13.17 -4.14 -17.22
CA VAL A 11 -12.29 -4.12 -16.05
C VAL A 11 -11.20 -5.16 -16.26
N ILE A 12 -9.95 -4.79 -15.98
CA ILE A 12 -8.80 -5.70 -16.04
C ILE A 12 -8.30 -5.90 -14.61
N THR A 13 -8.22 -7.16 -14.18
CA THR A 13 -7.83 -7.52 -12.81
C THR A 13 -6.95 -8.77 -12.79
N GLU A 14 -6.44 -9.12 -11.63
CA GLU A 14 -5.75 -10.37 -11.35
C GLU A 14 -6.37 -11.01 -10.12
N GLU A 15 -6.41 -12.35 -10.06
CA GLU A 15 -6.89 -13.04 -8.87
C GLU A 15 -5.92 -12.78 -7.71
N PRO A 16 -6.39 -12.43 -6.50
CA PRO A 16 -5.52 -12.27 -5.35
C PRO A 16 -4.72 -13.54 -5.03
N GLU A 17 -3.43 -13.35 -4.76
CA GLU A 17 -2.54 -14.38 -4.21
C GLU A 17 -2.54 -14.32 -2.67
N ALA A 18 -2.00 -15.36 -2.04
CA ALA A 18 -2.06 -15.52 -0.59
C ALA A 18 -1.25 -14.45 0.18
N ASP A 19 -0.26 -13.82 -0.46
CA ASP A 19 0.59 -12.79 0.12
C ASP A 19 0.22 -11.35 -0.31
N ASP A 20 -0.85 -11.22 -1.10
CA ASP A 20 -1.42 -9.91 -1.41
C ASP A 20 -2.01 -9.27 -0.16
N VAL A 21 -1.75 -7.98 0.00
CA VAL A 21 -2.14 -7.23 1.22
C VAL A 21 -2.91 -5.96 0.91
N PHE A 22 -2.80 -5.43 -0.30
CA PHE A 22 -3.57 -4.29 -0.76
C PHE A 22 -4.22 -4.56 -2.11
N VAL A 23 -5.29 -3.82 -2.39
CA VAL A 23 -5.82 -3.66 -3.74
C VAL A 23 -5.69 -2.20 -4.15
N ARG A 24 -5.32 -1.97 -5.41
CA ARG A 24 -5.23 -0.62 -6.00
C ARG A 24 -6.04 -0.54 -7.28
N VAL A 25 -6.91 0.46 -7.33
CA VAL A 25 -7.63 0.82 -8.55
C VAL A 25 -6.86 1.90 -9.32
N SER A 26 -6.66 1.67 -10.61
CA SER A 26 -5.98 2.60 -11.52
C SER A 26 -6.89 3.00 -12.67
N LEU A 27 -6.93 4.30 -12.94
CA LEU A 27 -7.77 4.94 -13.95
C LEU A 27 -6.87 5.60 -14.99
N THR A 28 -7.10 5.25 -16.26
CA THR A 28 -6.49 5.99 -17.37
C THR A 28 -7.36 7.21 -17.67
N VAL A 29 -6.76 8.39 -17.59
CA VAL A 29 -7.43 9.68 -17.78
C VAL A 29 -6.61 10.59 -18.70
N PRO A 30 -7.22 11.62 -19.32
CA PRO A 30 -6.45 12.66 -19.98
C PRO A 30 -5.41 13.26 -19.03
N GLY A 31 -4.17 13.40 -19.53
CA GLY A 31 -3.09 14.05 -18.83
C GLY A 31 -3.12 15.58 -18.98
N ASP A 32 -2.12 16.23 -18.39
CA ASP A 32 -2.05 17.70 -18.35
C ASP A 32 -1.74 18.31 -19.73
N GLU A 33 -1.19 17.51 -20.65
CA GLU A 33 -0.94 17.87 -22.05
C GLU A 33 -2.05 17.34 -22.97
N PRO A 34 -2.59 18.15 -23.90
CA PRO A 34 -3.60 17.69 -24.85
C PRO A 34 -3.15 16.45 -25.64
N GLY A 35 -3.99 15.41 -25.65
CA GLY A 35 -3.73 14.16 -26.36
C GLY A 35 -2.85 13.15 -25.61
N ARG A 36 -2.30 13.51 -24.45
CA ARG A 36 -1.54 12.59 -23.60
C ARG A 36 -2.46 11.90 -22.60
N LEU A 37 -2.26 10.61 -22.38
CA LEU A 37 -2.93 9.87 -21.29
C LEU A 37 -1.99 9.76 -20.10
N THR A 38 -2.58 9.79 -18.91
CA THR A 38 -1.89 9.54 -17.65
C THR A 38 -2.69 8.54 -16.81
N VAL A 39 -2.01 7.90 -15.87
CA VAL A 39 -2.65 7.00 -14.91
C VAL A 39 -2.82 7.75 -13.60
N ARG A 40 -4.02 7.70 -13.05
CA ARG A 40 -4.33 8.15 -11.69
C ARG A 40 -4.74 6.94 -10.86
N HIS A 41 -4.33 6.94 -9.60
CA HIS A 41 -4.62 5.85 -8.68
C HIS A 41 -5.59 6.33 -7.61
N LEU A 42 -6.56 5.50 -7.28
CA LEU A 42 -7.30 5.66 -6.03
C LEU A 42 -6.40 5.24 -4.85
N PRO A 43 -6.74 5.64 -3.60
CA PRO A 43 -6.02 5.18 -2.42
C PRO A 43 -5.92 3.65 -2.36
N TYR A 44 -4.83 3.15 -1.76
CA TYR A 44 -4.73 1.73 -1.42
C TYR A 44 -5.86 1.34 -0.48
N GLN A 45 -6.48 0.19 -0.73
CA GLN A 45 -7.46 -0.43 0.15
C GLN A 45 -6.91 -1.79 0.61
N PRO A 46 -7.33 -2.32 1.78
CA PRO A 46 -6.92 -3.65 2.21
C PRO A 46 -7.38 -4.71 1.20
N ILE A 47 -6.63 -5.80 1.06
CA ILE A 47 -6.98 -6.89 0.11
C ILE A 47 -8.35 -7.51 0.39
N SER A 48 -8.84 -7.44 1.64
CA SER A 48 -10.20 -7.85 2.02
C SER A 48 -11.29 -7.15 1.22
N ASP A 49 -10.99 -5.98 0.66
CA ASP A 49 -11.93 -5.16 -0.09
C ASP A 49 -11.81 -5.40 -1.61
N TYR A 50 -11.04 -6.40 -2.05
CA TYR A 50 -10.81 -6.72 -3.45
C TYR A 50 -12.14 -6.89 -4.22
N ASP A 51 -13.05 -7.74 -3.73
CA ASP A 51 -14.32 -8.00 -4.42
C ASP A 51 -15.18 -6.73 -4.50
N ALA A 52 -15.18 -5.91 -3.45
CA ALA A 52 -15.87 -4.63 -3.44
C ALA A 52 -15.26 -3.65 -4.45
N ALA A 53 -13.93 -3.61 -4.57
CA ALA A 53 -13.22 -2.80 -5.54
C ALA A 53 -13.52 -3.24 -6.98
N VAL A 54 -13.54 -4.56 -7.24
CA VAL A 54 -13.93 -5.12 -8.55
C VAL A 54 -15.38 -4.78 -8.87
N ALA A 55 -16.31 -4.98 -7.94
CA ALA A 55 -17.73 -4.67 -8.13
C ALA A 55 -17.95 -3.18 -8.43
N TRP A 56 -17.28 -2.30 -7.67
CA TRP A 56 -17.28 -0.87 -7.94
C TRP A 56 -16.74 -0.56 -9.34
N ALA A 57 -15.60 -1.14 -9.72
CA ALA A 57 -14.99 -0.91 -11.03
C ALA A 57 -15.92 -1.34 -12.16
N VAL A 58 -16.58 -2.49 -12.04
CA VAL A 58 -17.57 -2.97 -13.02
C VAL A 58 -18.75 -2.01 -13.14
N SER A 59 -19.25 -1.47 -12.02
CA SER A 59 -20.35 -0.49 -12.01
C SER A 59 -20.00 0.86 -12.65
N MET A 60 -18.70 1.15 -12.77
CA MET A 60 -18.18 2.40 -13.31
C MET A 60 -17.63 2.26 -14.73
N ALA A 61 -17.23 1.06 -15.16
CA ALA A 61 -16.51 0.83 -16.41
C ALA A 61 -17.24 1.44 -17.63
N ASP A 62 -18.56 1.24 -17.74
CA ASP A 62 -19.34 1.75 -18.88
C ASP A 62 -19.48 3.28 -18.92
N LYS A 63 -19.13 3.97 -17.82
CA LYS A 63 -19.12 5.44 -17.72
C LYS A 63 -17.74 6.04 -18.05
N MET A 64 -16.71 5.20 -18.15
CA MET A 64 -15.33 5.62 -18.38
C MET A 64 -14.96 5.46 -19.86
N ALA A 65 -14.08 6.33 -20.35
CA ALA A 65 -13.56 6.26 -21.72
C ALA A 65 -12.50 5.15 -21.92
N TYR A 66 -11.88 4.69 -20.83
CA TYR A 66 -10.80 3.69 -20.84
C TYR A 66 -11.08 2.59 -19.81
N PRO A 67 -10.50 1.40 -19.97
CA PRO A 67 -10.60 0.32 -19.00
C PRO A 67 -10.14 0.74 -17.60
N ILE A 68 -10.78 0.17 -16.58
CA ILE A 68 -10.35 0.31 -15.19
C ILE A 68 -9.48 -0.89 -14.83
N HIS A 69 -8.35 -0.64 -14.17
CA HIS A 69 -7.48 -1.69 -13.66
C HIS A 69 -7.67 -1.84 -12.15
N VAL A 70 -7.93 -3.06 -11.69
CA VAL A 70 -7.96 -3.41 -10.26
C VAL A 70 -6.80 -4.37 -10.04
N VAL A 71 -5.84 -4.01 -9.19
CA VAL A 71 -4.58 -4.76 -9.06
C VAL A 71 -4.39 -5.12 -7.60
N PRO A 72 -4.46 -6.42 -7.22
CA PRO A 72 -4.01 -6.86 -5.91
C PRO A 72 -2.47 -6.75 -5.85
N LEU A 73 -1.93 -6.49 -4.66
CA LEU A 73 -0.53 -6.14 -4.45
C LEU A 73 0.00 -6.74 -3.17
N CYS A 74 1.12 -7.46 -3.28
CA CYS A 74 1.87 -7.96 -2.13
C CYS A 74 2.84 -6.88 -1.60
N TYR A 75 3.43 -7.15 -0.43
CA TYR A 75 4.39 -6.23 0.18
C TYR A 75 5.60 -5.96 -0.71
N SER A 76 6.07 -6.98 -1.43
CA SER A 76 7.26 -6.86 -2.27
C SER A 76 7.04 -5.92 -3.46
N ASP A 77 5.85 -5.95 -4.06
CA ASP A 77 5.45 -5.05 -5.14
C ASP A 77 5.42 -3.59 -4.71
N ILE A 78 4.97 -3.34 -3.48
CA ILE A 78 4.91 -1.98 -2.95
C ILE A 78 6.31 -1.50 -2.63
N ARG A 79 7.08 -2.30 -1.87
CA ARG A 79 8.41 -1.94 -1.39
C ARG A 79 9.43 -1.74 -2.51
N ASN A 80 9.42 -2.63 -3.50
CA ASN A 80 10.47 -2.69 -4.53
C ASN A 80 10.19 -1.80 -5.74
N THR A 81 9.09 -1.06 -5.74
CA THR A 81 8.75 -0.13 -6.82
C THR A 81 8.51 1.28 -6.26
N GLY A 82 8.37 2.27 -7.14
CA GLY A 82 7.98 3.63 -6.75
C GLY A 82 6.61 3.72 -6.06
N ARG A 83 5.90 2.59 -5.88
CA ARG A 83 4.60 2.48 -5.20
C ARG A 83 4.67 2.68 -3.69
N PHE A 84 5.85 2.56 -3.07
CA PHE A 84 6.05 2.93 -1.66
C PHE A 84 6.12 4.45 -1.44
N LYS A 85 6.41 5.23 -2.50
CA LYS A 85 6.62 6.68 -2.39
C LYS A 85 5.44 7.44 -1.75
N PRO A 86 4.17 7.16 -2.06
CA PRO A 86 3.05 7.83 -1.38
C PRO A 86 3.02 7.60 0.13
N ILE A 87 3.44 6.42 0.60
CA ILE A 87 3.57 6.11 2.03
C ILE A 87 4.72 6.93 2.63
N CYS A 88 5.87 6.99 1.95
CA CYS A 88 6.98 7.85 2.36
C CYS A 88 6.58 9.32 2.43
N ASP A 89 5.84 9.81 1.43
CA ASP A 89 5.39 11.20 1.34
C ASP A 89 4.37 11.51 2.45
N ALA A 90 3.47 10.57 2.77
CA ALA A 90 2.56 10.68 3.90
C ALA A 90 3.32 10.76 5.23
N VAL A 91 4.29 9.87 5.47
CA VAL A 91 5.15 9.89 6.66
C VAL A 91 5.94 11.20 6.75
N ALA A 92 6.48 11.70 5.63
CA ALA A 92 7.20 12.97 5.59
C ALA A 92 6.31 14.17 5.91
N SER A 93 5.02 14.10 5.56
CA SER A 93 4.03 15.16 5.82
C SER A 93 3.45 15.17 7.23
N MET A 94 3.76 14.18 8.07
CA MET A 94 3.23 14.10 9.44
C MET A 94 3.59 15.33 10.26
N THR A 95 2.69 15.74 11.13
CA THR A 95 2.95 16.72 12.20
C THR A 95 3.86 16.13 13.28
N ASP A 96 4.40 16.98 14.17
CA ASP A 96 5.15 16.48 15.34
C ASP A 96 4.31 15.55 16.23
N GLN A 97 3.00 15.83 16.35
CA GLN A 97 2.09 15.01 17.14
C GLN A 97 1.90 13.61 16.52
N GLU A 98 1.66 13.55 15.21
CA GLU A 98 1.51 12.28 14.48
C GLU A 98 2.83 11.49 14.46
N ARG A 99 3.97 12.18 14.30
CA ARG A 99 5.29 11.55 14.47
C ARG A 99 5.48 10.97 15.86
N GLY A 100 5.03 11.67 16.91
CA GLY A 100 5.08 11.18 18.28
C GLY A 100 4.24 9.92 18.48
N GLN A 101 3.03 9.88 17.93
CA GLN A 101 2.16 8.70 17.95
C GLN A 101 2.76 7.53 17.17
N MET A 102 3.25 7.77 15.96
CA MET A 102 3.92 6.74 15.15
C MET A 102 5.15 6.19 15.88
N ARG A 103 5.95 7.07 16.49
CA ARG A 103 7.11 6.66 17.29
C ARG A 103 6.70 5.77 18.45
N GLN A 104 5.62 6.07 19.15
CA GLN A 104 5.13 5.21 20.24
C GLN A 104 4.81 3.80 19.74
N VAL A 105 4.13 3.68 18.60
CA VAL A 105 3.81 2.38 17.98
C VAL A 105 5.10 1.62 17.63
N VAL A 106 6.05 2.26 16.95
CA VAL A 106 7.33 1.63 16.57
C VAL A 106 8.08 1.12 17.81
N VAL A 107 8.16 1.92 18.87
CA VAL A 107 8.83 1.52 20.11
C VAL A 107 8.14 0.33 20.76
N THR A 108 6.81 0.35 20.85
CA THR A 108 6.03 -0.78 21.39
C THR A 108 6.29 -2.04 20.59
N THR A 109 6.22 -1.98 19.26
CA THR A 109 6.46 -3.14 18.39
C THR A 109 7.88 -3.68 18.54
N CYS A 110 8.92 -2.83 18.58
CA CYS A 110 10.28 -3.30 18.82
C CYS A 110 10.42 -4.01 20.18
N CYS A 111 9.80 -3.48 21.24
CA CYS A 111 9.78 -4.13 22.56
C CYS A 111 9.05 -5.47 22.54
N GLU A 112 7.92 -5.57 21.83
CA GLU A 112 7.16 -6.82 21.68
C GLU A 112 7.97 -7.88 20.92
N VAL A 113 8.59 -7.51 19.79
CA VAL A 113 9.47 -8.42 19.03
C VAL A 113 10.66 -8.87 19.88
N MET A 114 11.26 -7.97 20.66
CA MET A 114 12.34 -8.32 21.59
C MET A 114 11.92 -9.33 22.66
N ARG A 115 10.64 -9.29 23.08
CA ARG A 115 10.06 -10.18 24.10
C ARG A 115 9.66 -11.53 23.50
N ASP A 116 9.06 -11.52 22.31
CA ASP A 116 8.31 -12.66 21.77
C ASP A 116 9.08 -13.44 20.69
N SER A 117 10.14 -12.88 20.10
CA SER A 117 10.94 -13.58 19.10
C SER A 117 11.96 -14.53 19.74
N ASP A 118 12.01 -15.78 19.29
CA ASP A 118 13.03 -16.75 19.70
C ASP A 118 14.37 -16.56 18.97
N ASP A 119 14.42 -15.73 17.92
CA ASP A 119 15.62 -15.48 17.13
C ASP A 119 16.50 -14.40 17.80
N PRO A 120 17.71 -14.75 18.28
CA PRO A 120 18.60 -13.80 18.94
C PRO A 120 19.05 -12.65 18.04
N GLY A 121 19.17 -12.88 16.72
CA GLY A 121 19.54 -11.87 15.75
C GLY A 121 18.44 -10.83 15.58
N ILE A 122 17.20 -11.26 15.40
CA ILE A 122 16.04 -10.35 15.31
C ILE A 122 15.91 -9.51 16.59
N ARG A 123 16.11 -10.12 17.77
CA ARG A 123 16.09 -9.39 19.04
C ARG A 123 17.19 -8.33 19.12
N ALA A 124 18.40 -8.65 18.66
CA ALA A 124 19.52 -7.70 18.63
C ALA A 124 19.25 -6.53 17.67
N ASP A 125 18.69 -6.80 16.49
CA ASP A 125 18.31 -5.77 15.52
C ASP A 125 17.26 -4.81 16.10
N MET A 126 16.24 -5.32 16.79
CA MET A 126 15.23 -4.48 17.44
C MET A 126 15.79 -3.66 18.59
N PHE A 127 16.73 -4.22 19.37
CA PHE A 127 17.43 -3.46 20.39
C PHE A 127 18.24 -2.29 19.79
N GLU A 128 18.93 -2.53 18.68
CA GLU A 128 19.68 -1.50 17.96
C GLU A 128 18.75 -0.39 17.43
N VAL A 129 17.57 -0.75 16.89
CA VAL A 129 16.55 0.23 16.49
C VAL A 129 16.12 1.08 17.68
N LEU A 130 15.81 0.46 18.84
CA LEU A 130 15.43 1.20 20.06
C LEU A 130 16.54 2.14 20.55
N ARG A 131 17.82 1.72 20.40
CA ARG A 131 18.99 2.54 20.73
C ARG A 131 19.11 3.75 19.81
N GLN A 132 18.96 3.57 18.49
CA GLN A 132 18.97 4.67 17.52
C GLN A 132 17.80 5.64 17.75
N LEU A 133 16.66 5.11 18.21
CA LEU A 133 15.54 5.92 18.64
C LEU A 133 15.79 6.60 19.99
N LYS A 134 16.88 6.32 20.72
CA LYS A 134 17.18 6.85 22.06
C LYS A 134 16.16 6.44 23.13
N VAL A 135 15.60 5.24 23.00
CA VAL A 135 14.72 4.64 24.02
C VAL A 135 15.54 3.86 25.04
N THR A 136 16.60 3.18 24.57
CA THR A 136 17.57 2.48 25.39
C THR A 136 18.93 3.19 25.30
N TYR A 137 19.75 3.06 26.34
CA TYR A 137 21.15 3.47 26.35
C TYR A 137 22.03 2.23 26.45
N GLU A 138 23.30 2.33 26.06
CA GLU A 138 24.30 1.36 26.50
C GLU A 138 24.44 1.45 28.03
N SER A 139 24.42 0.29 28.68
CA SER A 139 24.85 0.12 30.07
C SER A 139 26.37 0.15 30.17
#